data_AF-A0A537H643-F1
#
_entry.id   AF-A0A537H643-F1
#
_cell.length_a   1.000
_cell.length_b   1.000
_cell.length_c   1.000
_cell.angle_alpha   90.00
_cell.angle_beta   90.00
_cell.angle_gamma   90.00
#
_symmetry.space_group_name_H-M   'P 1'
#
loop_
_entity.id
_entity.type
_entity.pdbx_description
1 polymer ?
#
loop_
_entity_poly.entity_id
_entity_poly.type
_entity_poly.pdbx_seq_one_letter_code
_entity_poly.pdbx_strand_id
1 'polypeptide(L)'
;MEWHDGLFINTPDLCLALDPSTTRRIPKRARVLVSHAHGDHTGGFRYKGLKQSTQETRDIHHALRYHQVANFHPLKINEKFVIDDSEVKALDAGHMLGSAQFFVDT
;
A
#
# COMPACT_ATOMS: atom_id res chain seq x y z
N MET A 1 8.07 19.43 3.01
CA MET A 1 7.41 18.12 3.16
C MET A 1 8.49 17.09 2.95
N GLU A 2 8.91 16.39 3.99
CA GLU A 2 9.94 15.35 3.88
C GLU A 2 9.29 13.98 4.05
N TRP A 3 9.69 13.07 3.17
CA TRP A 3 9.28 11.68 3.15
C TRP A 3 10.35 10.84 3.85
N HIS A 4 9.99 10.09 4.90
CA HIS A 4 10.91 9.24 5.67
C HIS A 4 10.60 7.76 5.44
N ASP A 5 10.86 7.27 4.22
CA ASP A 5 10.83 5.84 3.86
C ASP A 5 9.48 5.11 4.02
N GLY A 6 8.37 5.84 4.18
CA GLY A 6 7.03 5.28 4.39
C GLY A 6 6.56 5.36 5.85
N LEU A 7 5.32 4.93 6.08
CA LEU A 7 4.74 4.78 7.41
C LEU A 7 4.71 3.30 7.79
N PHE A 8 5.19 2.95 8.98
CA PHE A 8 5.13 1.60 9.51
C PHE A 8 4.40 1.57 10.85
N ILE A 9 3.34 0.78 10.92
CA ILE A 9 2.54 0.54 12.13
C ILE A 9 2.71 -0.93 12.50
N ASN A 10 3.19 -1.18 13.72
CA ASN A 10 3.42 -2.53 14.23
C ASN A 10 3.02 -2.60 15.69
N THR A 11 1.73 -2.80 15.90
CA THR A 11 1.11 -3.08 17.19
C THR A 11 0.82 -4.60 17.30
N PRO A 12 0.32 -5.09 18.44
CA PRO A 12 -0.24 -6.43 18.53
C PRO A 12 -1.36 -6.67 17.51
N ASP A 13 -2.22 -5.66 17.33
CA ASP A 13 -3.48 -5.74 16.58
C ASP A 13 -3.36 -5.34 15.10
N LEU A 14 -2.22 -4.76 14.69
CA LEU A 14 -1.99 -4.27 13.31
C LEU A 14 -0.51 -4.31 12.91
N CYS A 15 -0.21 -4.99 11.79
CA CYS A 15 1.07 -4.89 11.09
C CYS A 15 0.91 -4.37 9.66
N LEU A 16 1.21 -3.09 9.47
CA LEU A 16 0.96 -2.36 8.22
C LEU A 16 2.18 -1.53 7.83
N ALA A 17 2.56 -1.58 6.56
CA ALA A 17 3.50 -0.65 5.94
C ALA A 17 2.80 0.11 4.80
N LEU A 18 2.80 1.44 4.86
CA LEU A 18 2.23 2.32 3.85
C LEU A 18 3.35 3.00 3.05
N ASP A 19 3.31 2.81 1.74
CA ASP A 19 4.24 3.37 0.75
C ASP A 19 5.74 3.14 1.03
N PRO A 20 6.16 1.99 1.58
CA PRO A 20 7.56 1.86 1.99
C PRO A 20 8.52 2.04 0.81
N SER A 21 9.54 2.89 0.97
CA SER A 21 10.59 3.09 -0.05
C SER A 21 11.49 1.86 -0.21
N THR A 22 11.61 1.06 0.86
CA THR A 22 12.42 -0.15 0.97
C THR A 22 11.66 -1.27 1.66
N THR A 23 11.89 -2.52 1.22
CA THR A 23 11.16 -3.69 1.72
C THR A 23 11.98 -4.57 2.68
N ARG A 24 13.26 -4.23 2.91
CA ARG A 24 14.20 -5.09 3.66
C ARG A 24 13.82 -5.31 5.12
N ARG A 25 13.16 -4.32 5.74
CA ARG A 25 12.81 -4.33 7.17
C ARG A 25 11.33 -4.62 7.42
N ILE A 26 10.56 -4.91 6.37
CA ILE A 26 9.12 -5.19 6.50
C ILE A 26 8.94 -6.64 6.97
N PRO A 27 8.31 -6.90 8.13
CA PRO A 27 8.03 -8.25 8.60
C PRO A 27 7.13 -9.00 7.62
N LYS A 28 7.34 -10.32 7.46
CA LYS A 28 6.55 -11.15 6.52
C LYS A 28 5.03 -11.10 6.76
N ARG A 29 4.60 -10.88 8.01
CA ARG A 29 3.19 -10.75 8.40
C ARG A 29 2.56 -9.42 7.97
N ALA A 30 3.38 -8.39 7.70
CA ALA A 30 2.88 -7.06 7.40
C ALA A 30 2.08 -7.04 6.10
N ARG A 31 0.98 -6.30 6.11
CA ARG A 31 0.29 -5.83 4.91
C ARG A 31 1.03 -4.64 4.34
N VAL A 32 1.29 -4.63 3.04
CA VAL A 32 1.83 -3.44 2.35
C VAL A 32 0.70 -2.76 1.59
N LEU A 33 0.49 -1.48 1.86
CA LEU A 33 -0.42 -0.63 1.10
C LEU A 33 0.40 0.38 0.29
N VAL A 34 0.03 0.57 -0.97
CA VAL A 34 0.56 1.63 -1.84
C VAL A 34 -0.59 2.59 -2.17
N SER A 35 -0.43 3.85 -1.80
CA SER A 35 -1.44 4.90 -1.92
C SER A 35 -1.62 5.36 -3.37
N HIS A 36 -0.53 5.57 -4.11
CA HIS A 36 -0.57 6.06 -5.49
C HIS A 36 0.72 5.76 -6.27
N ALA A 37 0.70 6.06 -7.57
CA ALA A 37 1.70 5.60 -8.53
C ALA A 37 2.91 6.53 -8.71
N HIS A 38 3.22 7.40 -7.74
CA HIS A 38 4.48 8.16 -7.78
C HIS A 38 5.68 7.28 -7.43
N GLY A 39 6.84 7.61 -8.03
CA GLY A 39 8.05 6.79 -7.95
C GLY A 39 8.57 6.57 -6.53
N ASP A 40 8.36 7.54 -5.64
CA ASP A 40 8.73 7.57 -4.23
C ASP A 40 7.76 6.84 -3.29
N HIS A 41 6.54 6.50 -3.75
CA HIS A 41 5.54 5.74 -3.00
C HIS A 41 5.47 4.26 -3.39
N THR A 42 5.93 3.93 -4.60
CA THR A 42 5.73 2.59 -5.18
C THR A 42 6.75 1.53 -4.76
N GLY A 43 7.68 1.84 -3.84
CA GLY A 43 8.69 0.89 -3.36
C GLY A 43 8.10 -0.40 -2.77
N GLY A 44 6.91 -0.30 -2.17
CA GLY A 44 6.14 -1.42 -1.62
C GLY A 44 5.75 -2.49 -2.64
N PHE A 45 5.69 -2.17 -3.94
CA PHE A 45 5.41 -3.19 -4.97
C PHE A 45 6.50 -4.26 -5.08
N ARG A 46 7.70 -4.01 -4.56
CA ARG A 46 8.81 -4.98 -4.50
C ARG A 46 8.69 -5.96 -3.34
N TYR A 47 7.72 -5.77 -2.44
CA TYR A 47 7.56 -6.63 -1.27
C TYR A 47 7.10 -8.03 -1.69
N LYS A 48 7.62 -9.07 -1.02
CA LYS A 48 7.31 -10.46 -1.37
C LYS A 48 5.98 -10.94 -0.78
N GLY A 49 5.52 -10.35 0.32
CA GLY A 49 4.22 -10.68 0.92
C GLY A 49 3.05 -10.01 0.20
N LEU A 50 1.88 -10.02 0.85
CA LEU A 50 0.67 -9.44 0.29
C LEU A 50 0.77 -7.92 0.28
N LYS A 51 0.59 -7.35 -0.92
CA LYS A 51 0.59 -5.93 -1.21
C LYS A 51 -0.68 -5.51 -1.93
N GLN A 52 -1.13 -4.31 -1.66
CA GLN A 52 -2.42 -3.84 -2.11
C GLN A 52 -2.37 -2.36 -2.50
N SER A 53 -3.15 -2.01 -3.49
CA SER A 53 -3.43 -0.65 -3.95
C SER A 53 -4.71 -0.72 -4.77
N THR A 54 -5.18 0.42 -5.27
CA THR A 54 -6.12 0.39 -6.40
C THR A 54 -5.49 -0.28 -7.62
N GLN A 55 -6.32 -0.78 -8.53
CA GLN A 55 -5.88 -1.43 -9.74
C GLN A 55 -5.13 -0.44 -10.64
N GLU A 56 -5.63 0.78 -10.74
CA GLU A 56 -5.06 1.88 -11.52
C GLU A 56 -3.65 2.24 -11.04
N THR A 57 -3.44 2.30 -9.72
CA THR A 57 -2.11 2.57 -9.14
C THR A 57 -1.09 1.50 -9.54
N ARG A 58 -1.49 0.22 -9.50
CA ARG A 58 -0.63 -0.89 -9.93
C ARG A 58 -0.35 -0.83 -11.43
N ASP A 59 -1.36 -0.54 -12.24
CA ASP A 59 -1.24 -0.57 -13.70
C ASP A 59 -0.37 0.57 -14.21
N ILE A 60 -0.49 1.78 -13.63
CA ILE A 60 0.41 2.90 -13.92
C ILE A 60 1.85 2.54 -13.53
N HIS A 61 2.06 1.97 -12.35
CA HIS A 61 3.39 1.52 -11.94
C HIS A 61 3.97 0.48 -12.91
N HIS A 62 3.17 -0.52 -13.31
CA HIS A 62 3.59 -1.58 -14.22
C HIS A 62 3.87 -1.06 -15.64
N ALA A 63 3.13 -0.06 -16.12
CA ALA A 63 3.40 0.58 -17.40
C ALA A 63 4.74 1.31 -17.43
N LEU A 64 5.16 1.88 -16.29
CA LEU A 64 6.42 2.63 -16.16
C LEU A 64 7.62 1.75 -15.75
N ARG A 65 7.37 0.57 -15.16
CA ARG A 65 8.38 -0.34 -14.65
C ARG A 65 8.11 -1.74 -15.19
N TYR A 66 9.04 -2.29 -15.97
CA TYR A 66 8.97 -3.65 -16.53
C TYR A 66 9.19 -4.77 -15.48
N HIS A 67 8.52 -4.67 -14.32
CA HIS A 67 8.60 -5.65 -13.26
C HIS A 67 7.20 -6.13 -12.85
N GLN A 68 7.05 -7.45 -12.76
CA GLN A 68 5.81 -8.07 -12.36
C GLN A 68 5.52 -7.82 -10.88
N VAL A 69 4.30 -7.36 -10.59
CA VAL A 69 3.78 -7.19 -9.23
C VAL A 69 3.07 -8.49 -8.80
N ALA A 70 3.81 -9.42 -8.16
CA ALA A 70 3.27 -10.70 -7.63
C ALA A 70 2.44 -10.50 -6.34
N ASN A 71 1.74 -11.50 -5.80
CA ASN A 71 1.07 -11.43 -4.48
C ASN A 71 0.31 -10.13 -4.21
N PHE A 72 -0.51 -9.72 -5.18
CA PHE A 72 -1.24 -8.47 -5.17
C PHE A 72 -2.74 -8.71 -5.03
N HIS A 73 -3.40 -7.89 -4.22
CA HIS A 73 -4.86 -7.85 -4.14
C HIS A 73 -5.33 -6.41 -4.39
N PRO A 74 -6.17 -6.16 -5.42
CA PRO A 74 -6.68 -4.83 -5.70
C PRO A 74 -7.63 -4.37 -4.59
N LEU A 75 -7.64 -3.08 -4.32
CA LEU A 75 -8.59 -2.40 -3.45
C LEU A 75 -9.52 -1.55 -4.29
N LYS A 76 -10.81 -1.52 -3.95
CA LYS A 76 -11.74 -0.54 -4.50
C LYS A 76 -11.87 0.64 -3.55
N ILE A 77 -12.05 1.83 -4.13
CA ILE A 77 -12.39 3.01 -3.33
C ILE A 77 -13.72 2.78 -2.61
N ASN A 78 -13.79 3.24 -1.37
CA ASN A 78 -14.86 3.02 -0.40
C ASN A 78 -15.02 1.58 0.10
N GLU A 79 -14.16 0.65 -0.31
CA GLU A 79 -14.13 -0.70 0.22
C GLU A 79 -13.46 -0.74 1.60
N LYS A 80 -14.07 -1.53 2.49
CA LYS A 80 -13.53 -1.86 3.80
C LYS A 80 -12.88 -3.25 3.74
N PHE A 81 -11.76 -3.40 4.41
CA PHE A 81 -11.06 -4.66 4.56
C PHE A 81 -10.40 -4.73 5.93
N VAL A 82 -10.12 -5.94 6.39
CA VAL A 82 -9.52 -6.16 7.71
C VAL A 82 -8.04 -6.50 7.53
N ILE A 83 -7.20 -5.91 8.38
CA ILE A 83 -5.79 -6.26 8.54
C ILE A 83 -5.59 -6.64 9.99
N ASP A 84 -5.22 -7.89 10.26
CA ASP A 84 -5.14 -8.44 11.61
C ASP A 84 -6.49 -8.19 12.35
N ASP A 85 -6.54 -7.34 13.37
CA ASP A 85 -7.75 -7.00 14.13
C ASP A 85 -8.29 -5.58 13.86
N SER A 86 -7.70 -4.84 12.90
CA SER A 86 -8.10 -3.46 12.56
C SER A 86 -8.90 -3.38 11.25
N GLU A 87 -9.91 -2.51 11.21
CA GLU A 87 -10.66 -2.19 9.99
C GLU A 87 -9.93 -1.08 9.21
N VAL A 88 -9.76 -1.29 7.91
CA VAL A 88 -9.14 -0.32 7.01
C VAL A 88 -10.10 -0.02 5.86
N LYS A 89 -10.24 1.26 5.52
CA LYS A 89 -11.03 1.72 4.38
C LYS A 89 -10.17 2.50 3.41
N ALA A 90 -10.19 2.11 2.14
CA ALA A 90 -9.61 2.91 1.06
C ALA A 90 -10.59 4.03 0.70
N LEU A 91 -10.12 5.27 0.69
CA LEU A 91 -10.87 6.47 0.31
C LEU A 91 -10.16 7.15 -0.86
N ASP A 92 -10.91 7.83 -1.73
CA ASP A 92 -10.30 8.63 -2.79
C ASP A 92 -9.46 9.75 -2.20
N ALA A 93 -8.21 9.87 -2.64
CA ALA A 93 -7.30 10.94 -2.24
C ALA A 93 -7.33 12.16 -3.18
N GLY A 94 -7.99 12.07 -4.35
CA GLY A 94 -8.14 13.17 -5.29
C GLY A 94 -6.83 13.67 -5.92
N HIS A 95 -5.78 12.84 -5.97
CA HIS A 95 -4.44 13.25 -6.38
C HIS A 95 -4.02 12.70 -7.75
N MET A 96 -3.93 11.37 -7.89
CA MET A 96 -3.67 10.67 -9.15
C MET A 96 -4.86 9.76 -9.47
N LEU A 97 -4.97 9.31 -10.72
CA LEU A 97 -5.96 8.28 -11.05
C LEU A 97 -5.77 7.06 -10.14
N GLY A 98 -6.83 6.72 -9.39
CA GLY A 98 -6.84 5.65 -8.41
C GLY A 98 -6.04 5.93 -7.14
N SER A 99 -5.60 7.15 -6.86
CA SER A 99 -4.93 7.46 -5.59
C SER A 99 -5.87 7.20 -4.42
N ALA A 100 -5.40 6.44 -3.43
CA ALA A 100 -6.14 6.11 -2.23
C ALA A 100 -5.43 6.67 -0.99
N GLN A 101 -6.24 7.20 -0.07
CA GLN A 101 -5.85 7.40 1.32
C GLN A 101 -6.53 6.32 2.19
N PHE A 102 -5.94 5.98 3.32
CA PHE A 102 -6.42 4.87 4.16
C PHE A 102 -6.90 5.40 5.50
N PHE A 103 -8.18 5.16 5.79
CA PHE A 103 -8.74 5.33 7.13
C PHE A 103 -8.57 4.03 7.90
N VAL A 104 -7.97 4.09 9.09
CA VAL A 104 -7.69 2.92 9.93
C VAL A 104 -8.43 3.09 11.25
N ASP A 105 -9.24 2.10 11.61
CA ASP A 105 -9.97 2.00 12.87
C ASP A 105 -9.41 0.81 13.66
N THR A 106 -8.88 1.09 14.86
CA THR A 106 -8.11 0.16 15.70
C THR A 106 -8.78 -0.08 17.03
#